data_AF-A0A4Y2JE31-F1
#
_entry.id   AF-A0A4Y2JE31-F1
#
_cell.length_a   1.000
_cell.length_b   1.000
_cell.length_c   1.000
_cell.angle_alpha   90.00
_cell.angle_beta   90.00
_cell.angle_gamma   90.00
#
_symmetry.space_group_name_H-M   'P 1'
#
loop_
_entity.id
_entity.type
_entity.pdbx_description
1 polymer ?
#
loop_
_entity_poly.entity_id
_entity_poly.type
_entity_poly.pdbx_seq_one_letter_code
_entity_poly.pdbx_strand_id
1 'polypeptide(L)'
;MLFAMICGFGEAEDVPDLWVQHQVSLCEDFVHRYSEQTGPHYALADIEELLTSYNLSLQKLHLPTVDLPASVLERANFDVVEEQAKANSYTMQLNSEQRNVVESY
;
A
#
# COMPACT_ATOMS: atom_id res chain seq x y z
N MET A 1 4.59 2.94 -2.61
CA MET A 1 4.53 3.00 -1.14
C MET A 1 5.57 3.97 -0.57
N LEU A 2 5.22 4.79 0.42
CA LEU A 2 6.09 5.83 1.04
C LEU A 2 7.39 5.25 1.64
N PHE A 3 7.31 4.06 2.24
CA PHE A 3 8.45 3.37 2.84
C PHE A 3 9.63 3.18 1.87
N ALA A 4 9.36 2.73 0.63
CA ALA A 4 10.40 2.55 -0.38
C ALA A 4 11.07 3.87 -0.79
N MET A 5 10.31 4.98 -0.81
CA MET A 5 10.85 6.31 -1.09
C MET A 5 11.81 6.75 0.03
N ILE A 6 11.42 6.58 1.30
CA ILE A 6 12.27 6.89 2.46
C ILE A 6 13.59 6.11 2.39
N CYS A 7 13.53 4.81 2.06
CA CYS A 7 14.72 3.98 1.89
C CYS A 7 15.59 4.46 0.71
N GLY A 8 14.97 4.86 -0.41
CA GLY A 8 15.65 5.31 -1.63
C GLY A 8 16.43 6.61 -1.49
N PHE A 9 16.02 7.52 -0.60
CA PHE A 9 16.72 8.78 -0.35
C PHE A 9 17.82 8.68 0.72
N GLY A 10 17.96 7.51 1.37
CA GLY A 10 19.10 7.22 2.26
C GLY A 10 19.04 7.85 3.65
N GLU A 11 17.88 8.35 4.10
CA GLU A 11 17.72 8.96 5.43
C GLU A 11 17.31 7.97 6.54
N ALA A 12 17.02 6.70 6.21
CA ALA A 12 16.64 5.71 7.20
C ALA A 12 17.86 5.01 7.81
N GLU A 13 18.20 5.34 9.06
CA GLU A 13 19.34 4.74 9.78
C GLU A 13 19.09 3.28 10.21
N ASP A 14 17.84 2.87 10.43
CA ASP A 14 17.48 1.49 10.82
C ASP A 14 16.23 0.98 10.08
N VAL A 15 16.45 0.53 8.84
CA VAL A 15 15.36 0.03 7.98
C VAL A 15 14.68 -1.23 8.52
N PRO A 16 15.39 -2.23 9.07
CA PRO A 16 14.76 -3.38 9.72
C PRO A 16 13.86 -2.99 10.89
N ASP A 17 14.31 -2.10 11.78
CA ASP A 17 13.48 -1.67 12.92
C ASP A 17 12.26 -0.87 12.45
N LEU A 18 12.44 0.01 11.46
CA LEU A 18 11.33 0.76 10.86
C LEU A 18 10.30 -0.17 10.22
N TRP A 19 10.74 -1.23 9.55
CA TRP A 19 9.86 -2.26 9.03
C TRP A 19 9.07 -2.94 10.15
N VAL A 20 9.73 -3.44 11.20
CA VAL A 20 9.06 -4.12 12.32
C VAL A 20 8.06 -3.20 13.02
N GLN A 21 8.43 -1.94 13.24
CA GLN A 21 7.59 -0.96 13.91
C GLN A 21 6.32 -0.64 13.11
N HIS A 22 6.42 -0.57 11.78
CA HIS A 22 5.33 -0.15 10.92
C HIS A 22 4.73 -1.27 10.08
N GLN A 23 5.13 -2.52 10.29
CA GLN A 23 4.72 -3.67 9.48
C GLN A 23 3.20 -3.77 9.35
N VAL A 24 2.47 -3.60 10.46
CA VAL A 24 1.00 -3.68 10.48
C VAL A 24 0.38 -2.68 9.51
N SER A 25 0.83 -1.42 9.55
CA SER A 25 0.33 -0.36 8.65
C SER A 25 0.80 -0.56 7.21
N LEU A 26 2.04 -1.00 7.01
CA LEU A 26 2.59 -1.24 5.66
C LEU A 26 1.93 -2.43 4.96
N CYS A 27 1.37 -3.38 5.73
CA CYS A 27 0.74 -4.58 5.21
C CYS A 27 -0.79 -4.51 5.23
N GLU A 28 -1.41 -3.48 5.79
CA GLU A 28 -2.85 -3.39 6.05
C GLU A 28 -3.69 -3.74 4.81
N ASP A 29 -3.50 -3.02 3.71
CA ASP A 29 -4.22 -3.25 2.45
C ASP A 29 -4.01 -4.67 1.89
N PHE A 30 -2.79 -5.20 2.03
CA PHE A 30 -2.44 -6.54 1.57
C PHE A 30 -3.03 -7.64 2.46
N VAL A 31 -3.11 -7.41 3.77
CA VAL A 31 -3.74 -8.31 4.73
C VAL A 31 -5.25 -8.35 4.49
N HIS A 32 -5.87 -7.20 4.23
CA HIS A 32 -7.29 -7.13 3.88
C HIS A 32 -7.62 -7.84 2.56
N ARG A 33 -6.73 -7.75 1.56
CA ARG A 33 -6.93 -8.41 0.25
C ARG A 33 -6.62 -9.90 0.28
N TYR A 34 -5.61 -10.32 1.02
CA TYR A 34 -5.13 -11.69 1.05
C TYR A 34 -5.39 -12.33 2.42
N SER A 35 -4.42 -12.29 3.33
CA SER A 35 -4.56 -12.81 4.70
C SER A 35 -3.47 -12.24 5.60
N GLU A 36 -3.59 -12.38 6.92
CA GLU A 36 -2.51 -12.02 7.85
C GLU A 36 -1.22 -12.79 7.60
N GLN A 37 -1.31 -14.04 7.14
CA GLN A 37 -0.16 -14.89 6.88
C GLN A 37 0.57 -14.51 5.59
N THR A 38 -0.17 -14.20 4.53
CA THR A 38 0.41 -13.95 3.20
C THR A 38 0.57 -12.46 2.90
N GLY A 39 -0.25 -11.59 3.48
CA GLY A 39 -0.25 -10.13 3.25
C GLY A 39 1.13 -9.47 3.37
N PRO A 40 1.90 -9.75 4.45
CA PRO A 40 3.25 -9.19 4.57
C PRO A 40 4.21 -9.59 3.45
N HIS A 41 4.06 -10.79 2.88
CA HIS A 41 4.86 -11.24 1.75
C HIS A 41 4.55 -10.44 0.48
N TYR A 42 3.25 -10.16 0.24
CA TYR A 42 2.84 -9.31 -0.87
C TYR A 42 3.30 -7.85 -0.70
N ALA A 43 3.21 -7.30 0.51
CA ALA A 43 3.70 -5.95 0.81
C ALA A 43 5.21 -5.83 0.54
N LEU A 44 6.00 -6.82 0.99
CA LEU A 44 7.44 -6.87 0.71
C LEU A 44 7.73 -7.00 -0.79
N ALA A 45 6.98 -7.80 -1.54
CA ALA A 45 7.15 -7.91 -2.99
C ALA A 45 6.88 -6.56 -3.70
N ASP A 46 5.84 -5.82 -3.31
CA ASP A 46 5.54 -4.47 -3.84
C ASP A 46 6.67 -3.48 -3.51
N ILE A 47 7.21 -3.55 -2.28
CA ILE A 47 8.37 -2.75 -1.87
C ILE A 47 9.60 -3.08 -2.72
N GLU A 48 9.93 -4.36 -2.91
CA GLU A 48 11.08 -4.80 -3.72
C GLU A 48 10.99 -4.22 -5.14
N GLU A 49 9.82 -4.28 -5.77
CA GLU A 49 9.61 -3.71 -7.10
C GLU A 49 9.92 -2.21 -7.11
N LEU A 50 9.43 -1.45 -6.13
CA LEU A 50 9.69 -0.01 -6.02
C LEU A 50 11.17 0.31 -5.73
N LEU A 51 11.83 -0.47 -4.87
CA LEU A 51 13.23 -0.30 -4.52
C LEU A 51 14.16 -0.48 -5.73
N THR A 52 13.77 -1.29 -6.72
CA THR A 52 14.58 -1.47 -7.93
C THR A 52 14.81 -0.15 -8.68
N SER A 53 13.85 0.79 -8.65
CA SER A 53 13.98 2.13 -9.25
C SER A 53 15.07 2.99 -8.57
N TYR A 54 15.41 2.67 -7.32
CA TYR A 54 16.45 3.32 -6.52
C TYR A 54 17.77 2.53 -6.52
N ASN A 55 17.88 1.46 -7.31
CA ASN A 55 19.02 0.51 -7.27
C ASN A 55 19.20 -0.16 -5.88
N LEU A 56 18.13 -0.24 -5.09
CA LEU A 56 18.07 -0.95 -3.82
C LEU A 56 17.40 -2.32 -4.00
N SER A 57 17.40 -3.12 -2.93
CA SER A 57 16.67 -4.38 -2.81
C SER A 57 16.37 -4.65 -1.34
N LEU A 58 15.39 -5.51 -1.03
CA LEU A 58 15.10 -5.94 0.34
C LEU A 58 16.36 -6.54 0.99
N GLN A 59 17.14 -7.30 0.22
CA GLN A 59 18.41 -7.88 0.69
C GLN A 59 19.42 -6.79 1.11
N LYS A 60 19.59 -5.73 0.31
CA LYS A 60 20.48 -4.60 0.64
C LYS A 60 20.02 -3.82 1.87
N LEU A 61 18.73 -3.87 2.17
CA LEU A 61 18.09 -3.24 3.32
C LEU A 61 17.96 -4.18 4.53
N HIS A 62 18.51 -5.41 4.45
CA HIS A 62 18.40 -6.44 5.49
C HIS A 62 16.96 -6.83 5.85
N LEU A 63 16.02 -6.71 4.90
CA LEU A 63 14.64 -7.12 5.05
C LEU A 63 14.42 -8.57 4.56
N PRO A 64 13.35 -9.25 5.01
CA PRO A 64 13.02 -10.59 4.53
C PRO A 64 12.79 -10.60 3.02
N THR A 65 13.53 -11.44 2.29
CA THR A 65 13.34 -11.63 0.85
C THR A 65 12.11 -12.49 0.59
N VAL A 66 11.37 -12.17 -0.46
CA VAL A 66 10.16 -12.91 -0.83
C VAL A 66 10.33 -13.54 -2.19
N ASP A 67 10.04 -14.84 -2.30
CA ASP A 67 10.03 -15.57 -3.57
C ASP A 67 8.60 -15.58 -4.14
N LEU A 68 8.16 -14.40 -4.59
CA LEU A 68 6.88 -14.22 -5.28
C LEU A 68 7.14 -13.81 -6.73
N PRO A 69 6.44 -14.41 -7.72
CA PRO A 69 6.53 -13.97 -9.11
C PRO A 69 6.08 -12.51 -9.26
N ALA A 70 6.79 -11.72 -10.07
CA ALA A 70 6.42 -10.32 -10.33
C ALA A 70 4.98 -10.15 -10.88
N SER A 71 4.42 -11.17 -11.52
CA SER A 71 3.03 -11.18 -12.01
C SER A 71 1.97 -11.29 -10.91
N VAL A 72 2.36 -11.63 -9.68
CA VAL A 72 1.46 -11.83 -8.55
C VAL A 72 1.07 -10.52 -7.88
N LEU A 73 1.85 -9.46 -8.11
CA LEU A 73 1.46 -8.10 -7.78
C LEU A 73 0.48 -7.61 -8.85
N GLU A 74 -0.77 -8.04 -8.76
CA GLU A 74 -1.86 -7.27 -9.34
C GLU A 74 -1.85 -5.91 -8.64
N ARG A 75 -1.22 -4.91 -9.25
CA ARG A 75 -1.48 -3.53 -8.89
C ARG A 75 -2.98 -3.39 -8.97
N ALA A 76 -3.60 -3.06 -7.84
CA ALA A 76 -4.95 -2.53 -7.88
C ALA A 76 -4.85 -1.25 -8.71
N ASN A 77 -5.11 -1.38 -10.01
CA ASN A 77 -5.32 -0.23 -10.87
C ASN A 77 -6.53 0.45 -10.25
N PHE A 78 -6.30 1.60 -9.62
CA PHE A 78 -7.37 2.43 -9.13
C PHE A 78 -8.15 2.88 -10.37
N ASP A 79 -9.26 2.20 -10.65
CA ASP A 79 -10.15 2.58 -11.73
C ASP A 79 -10.92 3.82 -11.25
N VAL A 80 -10.39 4.97 -11.62
CA VAL A 80 -10.98 6.27 -11.32
C VAL A 80 -12.45 6.32 -11.75
N VAL A 81 -12.82 5.65 -12.85
CA VAL A 81 -14.18 5.65 -13.37
C VAL A 81 -15.10 4.79 -12.50
N GLU A 82 -14.66 3.60 -12.12
CA GLU A 82 -15.43 2.71 -11.25
C GLU A 82 -15.64 3.35 -9.86
N GLU A 83 -14.58 3.90 -9.27
CA GLU A 83 -14.65 4.51 -7.95
C GLU A 83 -15.47 5.81 -7.95
N GLN A 84 -15.40 6.60 -9.03
CA GLN A 84 -16.29 7.75 -9.22
C GLN A 84 -17.75 7.32 -9.35
N ALA A 85 -18.03 6.21 -10.04
CA ALA A 85 -19.39 5.67 -10.16
C ALA A 85 -19.93 5.21 -8.80
N LYS A 86 -19.11 4.54 -7.98
CA LYS A 86 -19.46 4.17 -6.60
C LYS A 86 -19.73 5.41 -5.75
N ALA A 87 -18.86 6.41 -5.81
CA ALA A 87 -19.05 7.67 -5.10
C ALA A 87 -20.37 8.34 -5.47
N ASN A 88 -20.70 8.41 -6.78
CA ASN A 88 -21.96 8.96 -7.25
C ASN A 88 -23.18 8.18 -6.71
N SER A 89 -23.09 6.84 -6.68
CA SER A 89 -24.13 5.98 -6.10
C SER A 89 -24.33 6.25 -4.61
N TYR A 90 -23.25 6.41 -3.83
CA TYR A 90 -23.34 6.72 -2.41
C TYR A 90 -23.91 8.13 -2.16
N THR A 91 -23.54 9.12 -2.98
CA THR A 91 -24.10 10.48 -2.91
C THR A 91 -25.62 10.49 -3.11
N MET A 92 -26.14 9.64 -3.99
CA MET A 92 -27.59 9.48 -4.20
C MET A 92 -28.29 8.88 -2.97
N GLN A 93 -27.58 8.12 -2.13
CA GLN A 93 -28.13 7.43 -0.95
C GLN A 93 -28.02 8.24 0.35
N LEU A 94 -27.40 9.43 0.33
CA LEU A 94 -27.24 10.24 1.53
C LEU A 94 -28.59 10.67 2.13
N ASN A 95 -28.67 10.62 3.46
CA ASN A 95 -29.78 11.23 4.19
C ASN A 95 -29.62 12.77 4.25
N SER A 96 -30.64 13.48 4.75
CA SER A 96 -30.64 14.95 4.79
C SER A 96 -29.48 15.54 5.59
N GLU A 97 -29.11 14.90 6.71
CA GLU A 97 -28.00 15.37 7.55
C GLU A 97 -26.66 15.19 6.84
N GLN A 98 -26.43 14.03 6.22
CA GLN A 98 -25.21 13.76 5.47
C GLN A 98 -25.10 14.64 4.23
N ARG A 99 -26.22 14.88 3.53
CA ARG A 99 -26.26 15.74 2.34
C ARG A 99 -25.93 17.19 2.69
N ASN A 100 -26.45 17.70 3.81
CA ASN A 100 -26.11 19.04 4.31
C ASN A 100 -24.60 19.19 4.57
N VAL A 101 -23.94 18.16 5.12
CA VAL A 101 -22.48 18.20 5.33
C VAL A 101 -21.73 18.26 4.00
N VAL A 102 -22.11 17.42 3.03
CA VAL A 102 -21.44 17.37 1.71
C VAL A 102 -21.62 18.67 0.93
N GLU A 103 -22.80 19.27 0.95
CA GLU A 103 -23.10 20.52 0.22
C GLU A 103 -22.54 21.79 0.88
N SER A 104 -22.03 21.67 2.11
CA SER A 104 -21.47 22.79 2.88
C SER A 104 -19.97 23.07 2.64
N TYR A 105 -19.30 22.27 1.81
CA TYR A 105 -17.90 22.41 1.38
C TYR A 105 -17.81 22.77 -0.11
#